data_AF-A0A940FKP3-F1
#
_entry.id   AF-A0A940FKP3-F1
#
_cell.length_a   1.000
_cell.length_b   1.000
_cell.length_c   1.000
_cell.angle_alpha   90.00
_cell.angle_beta   90.00
_cell.angle_gamma   90.00
#
_symmetry.space_group_name_H-M   'P 1'
#
loop_
_entity.id
_entity.type
_entity.pdbx_description
1 polymer ?
#
loop_
_entity_poly.entity_id
_entity_poly.type
_entity_poly.pdbx_seq_one_letter_code
_entity_poly.pdbx_strand_id
1 'polypeptide(L)'
;TKEAQMSSQLTSLQNSYQKRLRELQEKSATMTQAEGEAAQREYVQMQEKYQQREVALKQDLQKQQLDMMTSVRNKIENYLKEYNKEKGYAFILSYEPGFMLYYRDSVYDITNDVIKGLNEGYKKEKK
;
A
#
# COMPACT_ATOMS: atom_id res chain seq x y z
N THR A 1 0.34 9.92 2.28
CA THR A 1 0.80 8.63 1.74
C THR A 1 -0.05 8.25 0.55
N LYS A 2 0.36 7.26 -0.26
CA LYS A 2 -0.45 6.78 -1.39
C LYS A 2 -1.80 6.21 -0.91
N GLU A 3 -1.83 5.57 0.26
CA GLU A 3 -3.06 5.21 0.98
C GLU A 3 -3.99 6.40 1.23
N ALA A 4 -3.47 7.54 1.70
CA ALA A 4 -4.28 8.74 1.93
C ALA A 4 -4.86 9.31 0.63
N GLN A 5 -4.10 9.24 -0.47
CA GLN A 5 -4.60 9.65 -1.80
C GLN A 5 -5.70 8.72 -2.30
N MET A 6 -5.56 7.41 -2.10
CA MET A 6 -6.54 6.40 -2.52
C MET A 6 -7.83 6.49 -1.70
N SER A 7 -7.72 6.70 -0.38
CA SER A 7 -8.86 6.97 0.51
C SER A 7 -9.61 8.26 0.13
N SER A 8 -8.86 9.33 -0.19
CA SER A 8 -9.45 10.58 -0.69
C SER A 8 -10.21 10.39 -2.00
N GLN A 9 -9.71 9.57 -2.93
CA GLN A 9 -10.40 9.26 -4.17
C GLN A 9 -11.73 8.53 -3.96
N LEU A 10 -11.76 7.52 -3.09
CA LEU A 10 -13.01 6.80 -2.75
C LEU A 10 -14.01 7.74 -2.07
N THR A 11 -13.54 8.58 -1.15
CA THR A 11 -14.36 9.57 -0.45
C THR A 11 -14.95 10.59 -1.43
N SER A 12 -14.14 11.08 -2.38
CA SER A 12 -14.60 11.99 -3.44
C SER A 12 -15.67 11.34 -4.31
N LEU A 13 -15.47 10.08 -4.70
CA LEU A 13 -16.44 9.33 -5.50
C LEU A 13 -17.76 9.12 -4.73
N GLN A 14 -17.69 8.75 -3.44
CA GLN A 14 -18.86 8.66 -2.58
C GLN A 14 -19.60 9.99 -2.42
N ASN A 15 -18.86 11.09 -2.26
CA ASN A 15 -19.45 12.42 -2.15
C ASN A 15 -20.14 12.86 -3.46
N SER A 16 -19.53 12.57 -4.61
CA SER A 16 -20.17 12.82 -5.91
C SER A 16 -21.46 12.02 -6.08
N TYR A 17 -21.46 10.77 -5.61
CA TYR A 17 -22.61 9.88 -5.66
C TYR A 17 -23.76 10.40 -4.77
N GLN A 18 -23.46 10.76 -3.52
CA GLN A 18 -24.46 11.35 -2.62
C GLN A 18 -25.00 12.69 -3.13
N LYS A 19 -24.14 13.52 -3.72
CA LYS A 19 -24.56 14.79 -4.33
C LYS A 19 -25.53 14.53 -5.47
N ARG A 20 -25.21 13.59 -6.36
CA ARG A 20 -26.04 13.27 -7.52
C ARG A 20 -27.40 12.70 -7.11
N LEU A 21 -27.45 11.84 -6.09
CA LEU A 21 -28.70 11.34 -5.53
C LEU A 21 -29.60 12.46 -5.01
N ARG A 22 -29.04 13.45 -4.32
CA ARG A 22 -29.80 14.63 -3.86
C ARG A 22 -30.36 15.43 -5.02
N GLU A 23 -29.55 15.70 -6.04
CA GLU A 23 -30.01 16.42 -7.25
C GLU A 23 -31.15 15.69 -7.98
N LEU A 24 -31.07 14.36 -8.07
CA LEU A 24 -32.12 13.53 -8.66
C LEU A 24 -33.39 13.52 -7.80
N GLN A 25 -33.26 13.47 -6.48
CA GLN A 25 -34.39 13.52 -5.55
C GLN A 25 -35.12 14.86 -5.63
N GLU A 26 -34.39 15.97 -5.67
CA GLU A 26 -34.94 17.33 -5.84
C GLU A 26 -35.70 17.48 -7.16
N LYS A 27 -35.21 16.87 -8.24
CA LYS A 27 -35.84 16.93 -9.57
C LYS A 27 -36.93 15.89 -9.77
N SER A 28 -37.06 14.90 -8.89
CA SER A 28 -37.96 13.75 -9.07
C SER A 28 -39.42 14.13 -9.35
N ALA A 29 -39.91 15.22 -8.74
CA ALA A 29 -41.28 15.70 -8.91
C ALA A 29 -41.55 16.30 -10.31
N THR A 30 -40.51 16.70 -11.04
CA THR A 30 -40.61 17.35 -12.37
C THR A 30 -39.99 16.52 -13.49
N MET A 31 -39.48 15.33 -13.17
CA MET A 31 -38.80 14.47 -14.15
C MET A 31 -39.80 13.80 -15.11
N THR A 32 -39.45 13.84 -16.39
CA THR A 32 -40.08 13.01 -17.42
C THR A 32 -39.67 11.55 -17.28
N GLN A 33 -40.42 10.62 -17.90
CA GLN A 33 -40.08 9.20 -17.90
C GLN A 33 -38.66 8.93 -18.47
N ALA A 34 -38.30 9.62 -19.55
CA ALA A 34 -36.98 9.50 -20.17
C ALA A 34 -35.84 9.95 -19.23
N GLU A 35 -36.07 11.02 -18.46
CA GLU A 35 -35.11 11.49 -17.46
C GLU A 35 -34.99 10.51 -16.28
N GLY A 36 -36.11 9.91 -15.87
CA GLY A 36 -36.11 8.88 -14.82
C GLY A 36 -35.30 7.64 -15.20
N GLU A 37 -35.47 7.15 -16.43
CA GLU A 37 -34.68 6.04 -16.95
C GLU A 37 -33.19 6.39 -17.10
N ALA A 38 -32.88 7.61 -17.52
CA ALA A 38 -31.50 8.09 -17.61
C ALA A 38 -30.83 8.14 -16.22
N ALA A 39 -31.55 8.63 -15.21
CA ALA A 39 -31.09 8.68 -13.82
C ALA A 39 -30.83 7.27 -13.25
N GLN A 40 -31.70 6.30 -13.54
CA GLN A 40 -31.51 4.92 -13.13
C GLN A 40 -30.26 4.28 -13.78
N ARG A 41 -30.04 4.54 -15.08
CA ARG A 41 -28.83 4.07 -15.78
C ARG A 41 -27.57 4.70 -15.20
N GLU A 42 -27.60 6.00 -14.93
CA GLU A 42 -26.49 6.72 -14.31
C GLU A 42 -26.16 6.15 -12.92
N TYR A 43 -27.18 5.85 -12.11
CA TYR A 43 -27.02 5.24 -10.81
C TYR A 43 -26.28 3.90 -10.88
N VAL A 44 -26.72 2.99 -11.77
CA VAL A 44 -26.11 1.66 -11.94
C VAL A 44 -24.65 1.81 -12.38
N GLN A 45 -24.38 2.65 -13.39
CA GLN A 45 -23.03 2.91 -13.86
C GLN A 45 -22.11 3.47 -12.77
N MET A 46 -22.63 4.37 -11.92
CA MET A 46 -21.85 4.95 -10.85
C MET A 46 -21.56 3.95 -9.73
N GLN A 47 -22.52 3.06 -9.41
CA GLN A 47 -22.33 1.97 -8.46
C GLN A 47 -21.27 0.97 -8.96
N GLU A 48 -21.36 0.54 -10.23
CA GLU A 48 -20.37 -0.34 -10.86
C GLU A 48 -18.98 0.28 -10.85
N LYS A 49 -18.88 1.56 -11.25
CA LYS A 49 -17.61 2.30 -11.26
C LYS A 49 -17.01 2.41 -9.85
N TYR A 50 -17.84 2.62 -8.83
CA TYR A 50 -17.39 2.64 -7.44
C TYR A 50 -16.80 1.29 -7.02
N GLN A 51 -17.53 0.20 -7.25
CA GLN A 51 -17.08 -1.15 -6.89
C GLN A 51 -15.79 -1.54 -7.62
N GLN A 52 -15.73 -1.30 -8.93
CA GLN A 52 -14.52 -1.56 -9.72
C GLN A 52 -13.32 -0.76 -9.21
N ARG A 53 -13.54 0.52 -8.88
CA ARG A 53 -12.49 1.38 -8.35
C ARG A 53 -12.02 0.92 -6.98
N GLU A 54 -12.94 0.53 -6.10
CA GLU A 54 -12.61 0.03 -4.76
C GLU A 54 -11.74 -1.24 -4.84
N VAL A 55 -12.12 -2.20 -5.69
CA VAL A 55 -11.34 -3.43 -5.89
C VAL A 55 -9.96 -3.13 -6.47
N ALA A 56 -9.87 -2.30 -7.50
CA ALA A 56 -8.60 -1.92 -8.12
C ALA A 56 -7.66 -1.23 -7.12
N LEU A 57 -8.19 -0.33 -6.29
CA LEU A 57 -7.40 0.36 -5.27
C LEU A 57 -6.88 -0.61 -4.19
N LYS A 58 -7.68 -1.58 -3.75
CA LYS A 58 -7.23 -2.61 -2.80
C LYS A 58 -6.09 -3.46 -3.38
N GLN A 59 -6.21 -3.86 -4.65
CA GLN A 59 -5.15 -4.62 -5.34
C GLN A 59 -3.86 -3.80 -5.48
N ASP A 60 -3.97 -2.52 -5.87
CA ASP A 60 -2.82 -1.62 -5.98
C ASP A 60 -2.12 -1.41 -4.63
N LEU A 61 -2.87 -1.30 -3.53
CA LEU A 61 -2.30 -1.19 -2.18
C LEU A 61 -1.54 -2.45 -1.79
N GLN A 62 -2.13 -3.62 -2.00
CA GLN A 62 -1.48 -4.89 -1.71
C GLN A 62 -0.19 -5.05 -2.53
N LYS A 63 -0.25 -4.75 -3.83
CA LYS A 63 0.92 -4.79 -4.70
C LYS A 63 2.01 -3.83 -4.21
N GLN A 64 1.65 -2.60 -3.87
CA GLN A 64 2.61 -1.63 -3.36
C GLN A 64 3.25 -2.07 -2.04
N GLN A 65 2.48 -2.70 -1.14
CA GLN A 65 3.01 -3.23 0.10
C GLN A 65 4.05 -4.34 -0.17
N LEU A 66 3.74 -5.25 -1.10
CA LEU A 66 4.66 -6.30 -1.53
C LEU A 66 5.92 -5.72 -2.21
N ASP A 67 5.76 -4.74 -3.09
CA ASP A 67 6.87 -4.06 -3.77
C ASP A 67 7.77 -3.34 -2.76
N MET A 68 7.17 -2.68 -1.76
CA MET A 68 7.91 -2.01 -0.67
C MET A 68 8.69 -3.02 0.17
N MET A 69 8.07 -4.13 0.57
CA MET A 69 8.75 -5.21 1.30
C MET A 69 9.90 -5.81 0.49
N THR A 70 9.69 -6.05 -0.80
CA THR A 70 10.72 -6.55 -1.71
C THR A 70 11.87 -5.55 -1.84
N SER A 71 11.56 -4.26 -1.98
CA SER A 71 12.58 -3.20 -2.07
C SER A 71 13.42 -3.11 -0.79
N VAL A 72 12.78 -3.15 0.39
CA VAL A 72 13.47 -3.16 1.68
C VAL A 72 14.36 -4.39 1.81
N ARG A 73 13.85 -5.58 1.48
CA ARG A 73 14.62 -6.81 1.49
C ARG A 73 15.85 -6.72 0.59
N ASN A 74 15.69 -6.25 -0.64
CA ASN A 74 16.80 -6.09 -1.58
C ASN A 74 17.87 -5.11 -1.06
N LYS A 75 17.46 -4.01 -0.42
CA LYS A 75 18.38 -3.07 0.22
C LYS A 75 19.18 -3.72 1.35
N ILE A 76 18.52 -4.52 2.19
CA ILE A 76 19.17 -5.27 3.27
C ILE A 76 20.15 -6.28 2.67
N GLU A 77 19.72 -7.11 1.71
CA GLU A 77 20.58 -8.12 1.07
C GLU A 77 21.81 -7.51 0.41
N ASN A 78 21.65 -6.40 -0.31
CA ASN A 78 22.76 -5.70 -0.94
C ASN A 78 23.73 -5.12 0.09
N TYR A 79 23.22 -4.51 1.16
CA TYR A 79 24.05 -4.02 2.25
C TYR A 79 24.80 -5.17 2.94
N LEU A 80 24.13 -6.30 3.22
CA LEU A 80 24.74 -7.46 3.86
C LEU A 80 25.85 -8.07 3.01
N LYS A 81 25.73 -8.08 1.67
CA LYS A 81 26.81 -8.52 0.77
C LYS A 81 28.06 -7.67 0.94
N GLU A 82 27.93 -6.35 1.05
CA GLU A 82 29.07 -5.46 1.27
C GLU A 82 29.63 -5.58 2.69
N TYR A 83 28.75 -5.54 3.70
CA TYR A 83 29.10 -5.71 5.11
C TYR A 83 29.88 -7.01 5.35
N ASN A 84 29.48 -8.10 4.68
CA ASN A 84 30.08 -9.41 4.90
C ASN A 84 31.47 -9.60 4.26
N LYS A 85 31.88 -8.74 3.31
CA LYS A 85 33.23 -8.80 2.71
C LYS A 85 34.32 -8.63 3.76
N GLU A 86 34.06 -7.83 4.80
CA GLU A 86 35.00 -7.57 5.88
C GLU A 86 34.77 -8.49 7.09
N LYS A 87 33.53 -8.94 7.31
CA LYS A 87 33.16 -9.70 8.52
C LYS A 87 33.33 -11.22 8.37
N GLY A 88 33.29 -11.74 7.16
CA GLY A 88 33.63 -13.15 6.88
C GLY A 88 32.62 -14.18 7.39
N TYR A 89 31.34 -13.81 7.55
CA TYR A 89 30.30 -14.79 7.88
C TYR A 89 30.02 -15.71 6.69
N ALA A 90 29.95 -17.01 6.93
CA ALA A 90 29.50 -17.96 5.91
C ALA A 90 27.98 -17.83 5.64
N PHE A 91 27.21 -17.51 6.69
CA PHE A 91 25.76 -17.36 6.63
C PHE A 91 25.30 -16.22 7.52
N ILE A 92 24.31 -15.46 7.06
CA ILE A 92 23.58 -14.47 7.85
C ILE A 92 22.11 -14.86 7.79
N LEU A 93 21.52 -15.15 8.95
CA LEU A 93 20.15 -15.66 9.06
C LEU A 93 19.23 -14.59 9.63
N SER A 94 18.05 -14.43 9.01
CA SER A 94 16.96 -13.70 9.66
C SER A 94 16.45 -14.52 10.85
N TYR A 95 16.21 -13.85 11.97
CA TYR A 95 15.67 -14.50 13.16
C TYR A 95 14.20 -14.12 13.38
N GLU A 96 13.35 -15.15 13.40
CA GLU A 96 11.97 -15.07 13.86
C GLU A 96 11.76 -16.13 14.95
N PRO A 97 11.34 -15.73 16.18
CA PRO A 97 11.11 -16.68 17.26
C PRO A 97 10.16 -17.81 16.85
N GLY A 98 10.60 -19.06 16.98
CA GLY A 98 9.76 -20.23 16.71
C GLY A 98 9.68 -20.67 15.24
N PHE A 99 10.42 -20.04 14.32
CA PHE A 99 10.42 -20.48 12.92
C PHE A 99 11.47 -21.56 12.62
N MET A 100 12.77 -21.22 12.65
CA MET A 100 13.86 -22.17 12.35
C MET A 100 14.83 -22.41 13.52
N LEU A 101 14.92 -21.46 14.46
CA LEU A 101 15.86 -21.53 15.57
C LEU A 101 15.08 -21.55 16.89
N TYR A 102 15.36 -22.55 17.73
CA TYR A 102 14.75 -22.68 19.06
C TYR A 102 15.35 -21.69 20.07
N TYR A 103 16.64 -21.40 19.93
CA TYR A 103 17.38 -20.50 20.80
C TYR A 103 18.53 -19.87 20.03
N ARG A 104 18.85 -18.62 20.38
CA ARG A 104 20.08 -17.93 19.98
C ARG A 104 20.54 -17.06 21.13
N ASP A 105 21.84 -16.94 21.29
CA ASP A 105 22.42 -15.87 22.10
C ASP A 105 22.53 -14.57 21.28
N SER A 106 23.09 -13.52 21.90
CA SER A 106 23.31 -12.21 21.28
C SER A 106 24.72 -11.97 20.74
N VAL A 107 25.64 -12.93 20.88
CA VAL A 107 27.07 -12.77 20.54
C VAL A 107 27.26 -12.52 19.05
N TYR A 108 26.44 -13.15 18.20
CA TYR A 108 26.44 -12.97 16.74
C TYR A 108 25.25 -12.14 16.24
N ASP A 109 24.60 -11.37 17.12
CA ASP A 109 23.53 -10.46 16.71
C ASP A 109 24.11 -9.19 16.09
N ILE A 110 24.11 -9.14 14.75
CA ILE A 110 24.58 -7.99 13.97
C ILE A 110 23.48 -6.95 13.70
N THR A 111 22.27 -7.11 14.25
CA THR A 111 21.10 -6.30 13.87
C THR A 111 21.34 -4.81 14.03
N ASN A 112 21.93 -4.39 15.15
CA ASN A 112 22.20 -2.98 15.43
C ASN A 112 23.25 -2.38 14.49
N ASP A 113 24.31 -3.14 14.18
CA ASP A 113 25.34 -2.74 13.22
C ASP A 113 24.76 -2.53 11.83
N VAL A 114 23.92 -3.48 11.39
CA VAL A 114 23.25 -3.42 10.09
C VAL A 114 22.28 -2.24 10.02
N ILE A 115 21.46 -2.01 11.06
CA ILE A 115 20.57 -0.84 11.15
C ILE A 115 21.35 0.46 11.04
N LYS A 116 22.47 0.56 11.76
CA LYS A 116 23.32 1.76 11.74
C LYS A 116 23.87 2.01 10.33
N GLY A 117 24.46 1.01 9.69
CA GLY A 117 25.03 1.16 8.36
C GLY A 117 24.00 1.45 7.27
N LEU A 118 22.83 0.81 7.31
CA LEU A 118 21.72 1.11 6.41
C LEU A 118 21.24 2.56 6.56
N ASN A 119 21.08 3.04 7.80
CA ASN A 119 20.66 4.42 8.07
C ASN A 119 21.70 5.45 7.62
N GLU A 120 22.98 5.16 7.79
CA GLU A 120 24.08 6.00 7.28
C GLU A 120 24.09 6.06 5.75
N GLY A 121 23.90 4.93 5.07
CA GLY A 121 23.75 4.87 3.61
C GLY A 121 22.56 5.70 3.13
N TYR A 122 21.40 5.55 3.78
CA TYR A 122 20.20 6.32 3.45
C TYR A 122 20.41 7.84 3.61
N LYS A 123 21.10 8.29 4.67
CA LYS A 123 21.44 9.71 4.87
C LYS A 123 22.36 10.24 3.78
N LYS A 124 23.25 9.41 3.23
CA LYS A 124 24.15 9.79 2.12
C LYS A 124 23.40 9.87 0.78
N GLU A 125 22.46 8.97 0.51
CA GLU A 125 21.59 9.00 -0.69
C GLU A 125 20.62 10.19 -0.69
N LYS A 126 20.27 10.72 0.49
CA LYS A 126 19.36 11.87 0.63
C LYS A 126 20.04 13.25 0.56
N LYS A 127 21.38 13.30 0.58
CA LYS A 127 22.16 14.52 0.37
C LYS A 127 22.41 14.72 -1.12
#